data_AF-A0A3R9PCG1-F1
#
_entry.id   AF-A0A3R9PCG1-F1
#
_cell.length_a   1.000
_cell.length_b   1.000
_cell.length_c   1.000
_cell.angle_alpha   90.00
_cell.angle_beta   90.00
_cell.angle_gamma   90.00
#
_symmetry.space_group_name_H-M   'P 1'
#
loop_
_entity.id
_entity.type
_entity.pdbx_description
1 polymer ?
#
loop_
_entity_poly.entity_id
_entity_poly.type
_entity_poly.pdbx_seq_one_letter_code
_entity_poly.pdbx_strand_id
1 'polypeptide(L)'
;MQTGAKGIGNCSRDFENRESSAGDAGNSGRLAALAALGLRRHNPGLVLAALKSIPTSYTYTQGGDTAVAFARSLVELGLGSPEMWQRHNANPSLFIRSAINEWLQSLGAADLVNDVSIDLAIVDELDDGIRQDKGKLFILLETSDGCGFLCVGSALRLLEEEHAGLGRSFYIVLSTFMNRWMEIYDSSRAEYFYERWKESIEMDIEDWDGSEAAFQLYCENNDIHLPDLVASTPSCIREINFHKELKKLKQHIHMLRQHRAGKHGAWIERVLAIARFLKPEPGMDYREIDGIWDDGPLPNWALAFQPHDPITQAFDEEAQCMYESSHAPAWIASLDPTDTRDVRRVLTHIQRLVTINRELVCLSKALERSAPIAGTDQSEFHQELRVA
;
A
#
# COMPACT_ATOMS: atom_id res chain seq x y z
N MET A 1 -62.78 -23.97 41.08
CA MET A 1 -63.11 -25.24 40.40
C MET A 1 -62.22 -26.31 41.03
N GLN A 2 -62.67 -27.05 42.05
CA GLN A 2 -63.37 -28.36 41.91
C GLN A 2 -62.78 -29.19 40.76
N THR A 3 -62.32 -30.43 40.86
CA THR A 3 -62.36 -31.55 41.84
C THR A 3 -61.56 -32.66 41.11
N GLY A 4 -60.69 -33.47 41.71
CA GLY A 4 -61.01 -34.59 42.58
C GLY A 4 -60.65 -35.95 41.93
N ALA A 5 -60.58 -36.99 42.78
CA ALA A 5 -60.48 -38.45 42.53
C ALA A 5 -59.07 -39.08 42.65
N LYS A 6 -58.76 -39.77 43.77
CA LYS A 6 -58.98 -41.22 44.08
C LYS A 6 -57.98 -42.12 43.33
N GLY A 7 -57.24 -43.07 43.91
CA GLY A 7 -57.21 -43.74 45.22
C GLY A 7 -56.81 -45.22 45.02
N ILE A 8 -56.35 -45.90 46.08
CA ILE A 8 -56.20 -47.37 46.26
C ILE A 8 -54.94 -47.99 45.59
N GLY A 9 -54.12 -48.87 46.16
CA GLY A 9 -54.06 -49.61 47.43
C GLY A 9 -52.85 -50.57 47.38
N ASN A 10 -52.09 -50.70 48.47
CA ASN A 10 -51.94 -51.89 49.33
C ASN A 10 -50.79 -52.88 49.05
N CYS A 11 -50.10 -53.20 50.16
CA CYS A 11 -49.41 -54.45 50.54
C CYS A 11 -48.11 -54.92 49.85
N SER A 12 -47.00 -54.62 50.52
CA SER A 12 -46.16 -55.57 51.30
C SER A 12 -45.73 -56.89 50.64
N ARG A 13 -44.41 -57.06 50.44
CA ARG A 13 -43.62 -58.08 51.15
C ARG A 13 -42.11 -57.92 50.89
N ASP A 14 -41.38 -58.14 51.98
CA ASP A 14 -39.93 -58.11 52.15
C ASP A 14 -39.20 -59.15 51.29
N PHE A 15 -37.95 -58.83 50.90
CA PHE A 15 -36.83 -59.77 50.98
C PHE A 15 -35.51 -58.99 51.03
N GLU A 16 -34.75 -59.24 52.09
CA GLU A 16 -33.38 -58.75 52.30
C GLU A 16 -32.45 -59.19 51.16
N ASN A 17 -31.47 -58.37 50.81
CA ASN A 17 -30.08 -58.80 50.82
C ASN A 17 -29.10 -57.62 50.75
N ARG A 18 -28.16 -57.62 51.69
CA ARG A 18 -26.94 -56.83 51.67
C ARG A 18 -26.08 -57.27 50.49
N GLU A 19 -25.53 -56.33 49.73
CA GLU A 19 -24.21 -56.48 49.15
C GLU A 19 -23.56 -55.11 48.92
N SER A 20 -22.27 -55.05 49.23
CA SER A 20 -21.38 -53.90 49.19
C SER A 20 -21.00 -53.49 47.76
N SER A 21 -20.83 -52.18 47.50
CA SER A 21 -19.83 -51.74 46.52
C SER A 21 -19.34 -50.31 46.79
N ALA A 22 -18.17 -50.24 47.43
CA ALA A 22 -17.27 -49.11 47.28
C ALA A 22 -16.69 -49.18 45.85
N GLY A 23 -17.24 -48.40 44.92
CA GLY A 23 -16.79 -48.43 43.52
C GLY A 23 -17.31 -47.33 42.60
N ASP A 24 -17.97 -46.29 43.13
CA ASP A 24 -18.71 -45.35 42.26
C ASP A 24 -18.12 -43.92 42.19
N ALA A 25 -17.33 -43.50 43.18
CA ALA A 25 -16.86 -42.10 43.28
C ALA A 25 -15.95 -41.65 42.10
N GLY A 26 -15.19 -42.57 41.49
CA GLY A 26 -14.33 -42.27 40.34
C GLY A 26 -15.09 -42.10 39.02
N ASN A 27 -16.25 -42.77 38.88
CA ASN A 27 -17.11 -42.66 37.70
C ASN A 27 -18.05 -41.46 37.80
N SER A 28 -18.52 -41.11 38.99
CA SER A 28 -19.38 -39.93 39.20
C SER A 28 -18.66 -38.62 38.84
N GLY A 29 -17.37 -38.49 39.17
CA GLY A 29 -16.56 -37.32 38.82
C GLY A 29 -16.30 -37.18 37.32
N ARG A 30 -16.10 -38.31 36.62
CA ARG A 30 -15.97 -38.34 35.14
C ARG A 30 -17.29 -38.06 34.43
N LEU A 31 -18.40 -38.57 34.95
CA LEU A 31 -19.75 -38.28 34.45
C LEU A 31 -20.16 -36.82 34.69
N ALA A 32 -19.78 -36.22 35.82
CA ALA A 32 -20.00 -34.80 36.08
C ALA A 32 -19.16 -33.90 35.15
N ALA A 33 -17.92 -34.28 34.84
CA ALA A 33 -17.09 -33.60 33.85
C ALA A 33 -17.67 -33.73 32.41
N LEU A 34 -18.23 -34.89 32.05
CA LEU A 34 -18.96 -35.10 30.79
C LEU A 34 -20.28 -34.33 30.74
N ALA A 35 -21.01 -34.21 31.86
CA ALA A 35 -22.24 -33.42 31.94
C ALA A 35 -21.99 -31.90 31.87
N ALA A 36 -20.77 -31.46 32.19
CA ALA A 36 -20.33 -30.08 32.02
C ALA A 36 -19.97 -29.73 30.56
N LEU A 37 -19.74 -30.73 29.70
CA LEU A 37 -19.49 -30.57 28.26
C LEU A 37 -20.83 -30.42 27.51
N GLY A 38 -21.24 -29.17 27.27
CA GLY A 38 -22.32 -28.84 26.36
C GLY A 38 -21.84 -28.79 24.91
N LEU A 39 -22.51 -29.52 24.02
CA LEU A 39 -22.26 -29.41 22.57
C LEU A 39 -23.12 -28.28 22.01
N ARG A 40 -22.48 -27.17 21.56
CA ARG A 40 -23.18 -26.10 20.83
C ARG A 40 -23.02 -26.32 19.34
N ARG A 41 -24.16 -26.41 18.63
CA ARG A 41 -24.19 -26.35 17.16
C ARG A 41 -24.16 -24.89 16.75
N HIS A 42 -23.08 -24.49 16.07
CA HIS A 42 -22.97 -23.16 15.47
C HIS A 42 -23.26 -23.16 13.96
N ASN A 43 -23.21 -24.32 13.30
CA ASN A 43 -23.58 -24.52 11.88
C ASN A 43 -23.91 -26.01 11.62
N PRO A 44 -24.55 -26.38 10.49
CA PRO A 44 -24.79 -27.77 10.13
C PRO A 44 -23.47 -28.45 9.72
N GLY A 45 -22.70 -28.92 10.70
CA GLY A 45 -21.47 -29.70 10.48
C GLY A 45 -20.40 -29.53 11.56
N LEU A 46 -20.39 -28.41 12.29
CA LEU A 46 -19.39 -28.15 13.33
C LEU A 46 -20.03 -28.19 14.71
N VAL A 47 -19.61 -29.15 15.54
CA VAL A 47 -20.03 -29.28 16.94
C VAL A 47 -18.82 -29.08 17.82
N LEU A 48 -18.77 -27.97 18.54
CA LEU A 48 -17.67 -27.65 19.45
C LEU A 48 -18.09 -27.94 20.90
N ALA A 49 -17.16 -28.54 21.64
CA ALA A 49 -17.41 -28.97 23.00
C ALA A 49 -17.14 -27.81 23.97
N ALA A 50 -18.20 -27.22 24.53
CA ALA A 50 -18.13 -26.09 25.45
C ALA A 50 -18.29 -26.55 26.90
N LEU A 51 -17.46 -26.05 27.81
CA LEU A 51 -17.61 -26.30 29.24
C LEU A 51 -18.56 -25.28 29.85
N LYS A 52 -19.57 -25.75 30.59
CA LYS A 52 -20.51 -24.89 31.32
C LYS A 52 -19.71 -23.96 32.24
N SER A 53 -19.98 -22.65 32.18
CA SER A 53 -19.37 -21.56 32.98
C SER A 53 -17.95 -21.09 32.60
N ILE A 54 -17.31 -21.67 31.58
CA ILE A 54 -16.04 -21.15 31.04
C ILE A 54 -16.36 -20.35 29.76
N PRO A 55 -15.97 -19.07 29.65
CA PRO A 55 -16.07 -18.34 28.39
C PRO A 55 -15.18 -19.02 27.34
N THR A 56 -15.79 -19.84 26.49
CA THR A 56 -15.11 -20.45 25.34
C THR A 56 -15.23 -19.52 24.14
N SER A 57 -14.10 -18.96 23.73
CA SER A 57 -13.90 -18.37 22.42
C SER A 57 -13.33 -19.45 21.50
N TYR A 58 -13.94 -19.64 20.33
CA TYR A 58 -13.40 -20.48 19.27
C TYR A 58 -13.15 -19.60 18.06
N THR A 59 -11.94 -19.70 17.50
CA THR A 59 -11.59 -19.05 16.25
C THR A 59 -11.31 -20.15 15.24
N TYR A 60 -12.18 -20.31 14.25
CA TYR A 60 -11.92 -21.18 13.11
C TYR A 60 -11.17 -20.37 12.06
N THR A 61 -9.97 -20.82 11.70
CA THR A 61 -9.15 -20.18 10.66
C THR A 61 -8.81 -21.25 9.63
N GLN A 62 -9.32 -21.09 8.41
CA GLN A 62 -8.91 -21.92 7.27
C GLN A 62 -7.53 -21.44 6.79
N GLY A 63 -6.61 -22.36 6.48
CA GLY A 63 -5.23 -21.98 6.13
C GLY A 63 -4.37 -21.46 7.29
N GLY A 64 -4.80 -21.66 8.54
CA GLY A 64 -4.16 -21.10 9.74
C GLY A 64 -2.67 -21.45 9.92
N ASP A 65 -2.20 -22.56 9.36
CA ASP A 65 -0.80 -22.98 9.47
C ASP A 65 0.17 -21.96 8.87
N THR A 66 -0.16 -21.38 7.72
CA THR A 66 0.66 -20.36 7.05
C THR A 66 0.69 -19.06 7.84
N ALA A 67 -0.45 -18.61 8.36
CA ALA A 67 -0.53 -17.42 9.19
C ALA A 67 0.19 -17.60 10.54
N VAL A 68 0.10 -18.77 11.16
CA VAL A 68 0.84 -19.09 12.40
C VAL A 68 2.34 -19.12 12.13
N ALA A 69 2.78 -19.71 11.01
CA ALA A 69 4.18 -19.67 10.59
C ALA A 69 4.67 -18.23 10.41
N PHE A 70 3.87 -17.38 9.78
CA PHE A 70 4.23 -15.98 9.61
C PHE A 70 4.33 -15.23 10.95
N ALA A 71 3.33 -15.39 11.82
CA ALA A 71 3.34 -14.82 13.16
C ALA A 71 4.58 -15.24 13.95
N ARG A 72 4.98 -16.51 13.86
CA ARG A 72 6.22 -17.01 14.46
C ARG A 72 7.45 -16.31 13.90
N SER A 73 7.58 -16.19 12.58
CA SER A 73 8.70 -15.49 11.94
C SER A 73 8.79 -14.02 12.36
N LEU A 74 7.65 -13.33 12.53
CA LEU A 74 7.62 -11.96 13.05
C LEU A 74 8.15 -11.88 14.49
N VAL A 75 7.82 -12.85 15.35
CA VAL A 75 8.37 -12.94 16.71
C VAL A 75 9.88 -13.20 16.68
N GLU A 76 10.35 -14.11 15.83
CA GLU A 76 11.79 -14.41 15.66
C GLU A 76 12.58 -13.19 15.14
N LEU A 77 11.93 -12.32 14.38
CA LEU A 77 12.48 -11.03 13.93
C LEU A 77 12.36 -9.90 14.95
N GLY A 78 11.74 -10.15 16.11
CA GLY A 78 11.55 -9.15 17.17
C GLY A 78 10.43 -8.14 16.91
N LEU A 79 9.52 -8.44 15.98
CA LEU A 79 8.39 -7.57 15.61
C LEU A 79 7.09 -7.88 16.35
N GLY A 80 7.07 -8.93 17.18
CA GLY A 80 5.90 -9.31 17.96
C GLY A 80 6.27 -9.87 19.33
N SER A 81 5.37 -9.71 20.30
CA SER A 81 5.59 -10.14 21.69
C SER A 81 4.52 -11.12 22.20
N PRO A 82 4.81 -11.90 23.26
CA PRO A 82 3.82 -12.76 23.91
C PRO A 82 2.59 -11.98 24.42
N GLU A 83 2.78 -10.75 24.91
CA GLU A 83 1.70 -9.89 25.39
C GLU A 83 0.77 -9.49 24.23
N MET A 84 1.32 -9.18 23.06
CA MET A 84 0.54 -8.90 21.86
C MET A 84 -0.25 -10.14 21.42
N TRP A 85 0.37 -11.32 21.44
CA TRP A 85 -0.31 -12.58 21.11
C TRP A 85 -1.52 -12.85 22.03
N GLN A 86 -1.34 -12.64 23.33
CA GLN A 86 -2.42 -12.78 24.32
C GLN A 86 -3.52 -11.72 24.13
N ARG A 87 -3.14 -10.47 23.84
CA ARG A 87 -4.10 -9.36 23.58
C ARG A 87 -5.06 -9.70 22.45
N HIS A 88 -4.60 -10.42 21.42
CA HIS A 88 -5.42 -10.83 20.29
C HIS A 88 -6.06 -12.22 20.45
N ASN A 89 -6.07 -12.77 21.67
CA ASN A 89 -6.67 -14.07 22.00
C ASN A 89 -6.20 -15.19 21.05
N ALA A 90 -4.88 -15.22 20.78
CA ALA A 90 -4.24 -16.18 19.88
C ALA A 90 -4.78 -16.19 18.44
N ASN A 91 -5.33 -15.06 17.95
CA ASN A 91 -5.70 -14.88 16.54
C ASN A 91 -4.47 -14.48 15.71
N PRO A 92 -3.98 -15.33 14.77
CA PRO A 92 -2.78 -15.04 13.99
C PRO A 92 -2.91 -13.80 13.10
N SER A 93 -4.03 -13.62 12.40
CA SER A 93 -4.23 -12.50 11.47
C SER A 93 -4.24 -11.15 12.19
N LEU A 94 -4.93 -11.07 13.34
CA LEU A 94 -4.95 -9.85 14.16
C LEU A 94 -3.57 -9.54 14.77
N PHE A 95 -2.84 -10.59 15.16
CA PHE A 95 -1.47 -10.44 15.64
C PHE A 95 -0.54 -9.92 14.54
N ILE A 96 -0.53 -10.54 13.36
CA ILE A 96 0.29 -10.14 12.21
C ILE A 96 0.01 -8.68 11.86
N ARG A 97 -1.27 -8.31 11.72
CA ARG A 97 -1.66 -6.94 11.40
C ARG A 97 -1.14 -5.95 12.43
N SER A 98 -1.26 -6.27 13.72
CA SER A 98 -0.82 -5.37 14.79
C SER A 98 0.71 -5.28 14.88
N ALA A 99 1.43 -6.40 14.71
CA ALA A 99 2.88 -6.44 14.66
C ALA A 99 3.44 -5.61 13.51
N ILE A 100 2.89 -5.79 12.31
CA ILE A 100 3.29 -5.02 11.11
C ILE A 100 2.94 -3.54 11.28
N ASN A 101 1.76 -3.21 11.79
CA ASN A 101 1.38 -1.82 12.03
C ASN A 101 2.30 -1.15 13.06
N GLU A 102 2.57 -1.77 14.21
CA GLU A 102 3.51 -1.21 15.20
C GLU A 102 4.92 -1.03 14.61
N TRP A 103 5.37 -1.97 13.78
CA TRP A 103 6.63 -1.86 13.06
C TRP A 103 6.64 -0.70 12.04
N LEU A 104 5.62 -0.58 11.19
CA LEU A 104 5.48 0.53 10.23
C LEU A 104 5.44 1.89 10.95
N GLN A 105 4.74 1.97 12.08
CA GLN A 105 4.72 3.16 12.92
C GLN A 105 6.13 3.52 13.44
N SER A 106 6.92 2.51 13.85
CA SER A 106 8.32 2.72 14.28
C SER A 106 9.23 3.24 13.16
N LEU A 107 8.90 2.97 11.89
CA LEU A 107 9.62 3.50 10.73
C LEU A 107 9.23 4.95 10.39
N GLY A 108 8.15 5.45 10.99
CA GLY A 108 7.60 6.78 10.70
C GLY A 108 6.51 6.76 9.63
N ALA A 109 5.78 5.66 9.45
CA ALA A 109 4.63 5.62 8.53
C ALA A 109 3.55 6.67 8.90
N ALA A 110 3.45 7.07 10.17
CA ALA A 110 2.61 8.20 10.60
C ALA A 110 2.97 9.52 9.90
N ASP A 111 4.23 9.73 9.52
CA ASP A 111 4.67 10.95 8.84
C ASP A 111 4.15 11.04 7.40
N LEU A 112 3.64 9.93 6.84
CA LEU A 112 3.07 9.85 5.48
C LEU A 112 1.58 10.18 5.47
N VAL A 113 0.91 10.11 6.63
CA VAL A 113 -0.53 10.29 6.74
C VAL A 113 -0.90 11.70 6.26
N ASN A 114 -1.88 11.77 5.36
CA ASN A 114 -2.30 12.98 4.66
C ASN A 114 -1.27 13.54 3.66
N ASP A 115 -0.23 12.81 3.27
CA ASP A 115 0.67 13.22 2.18
C ASP A 115 0.71 12.20 1.04
N VAL A 116 0.81 10.90 1.35
CA VAL A 116 0.78 9.80 0.39
C VAL A 116 0.16 8.55 1.02
N SER A 117 -0.64 7.80 0.27
CA SER A 117 -1.28 6.58 0.77
C SER A 117 -0.77 5.35 0.03
N ILE A 118 -0.28 4.37 0.79
CA ILE A 118 0.22 3.09 0.26
C ILE A 118 -0.32 2.00 1.19
N ASP A 119 -1.13 1.12 0.62
CA ASP A 119 -1.71 -0.01 1.32
C ASP A 119 -0.83 -1.24 1.20
N LEU A 120 -0.76 -2.00 2.29
CA LEU A 120 -0.03 -3.26 2.36
C LEU A 120 -1.03 -4.40 2.53
N ALA A 121 -1.18 -5.22 1.50
CA ALA A 121 -2.03 -6.41 1.51
C ALA A 121 -1.18 -7.68 1.64
N ILE A 122 -1.69 -8.63 2.43
CA ILE A 122 -1.06 -9.94 2.67
C ILE A 122 -2.14 -10.99 2.50
N VAL A 123 -2.07 -11.74 1.40
CA VAL A 123 -3.14 -12.65 0.96
C VAL A 123 -2.58 -13.99 0.51
N ASP A 124 -3.36 -15.05 0.60
CA ASP A 124 -3.03 -16.39 0.08
C ASP A 124 -3.58 -16.63 -1.34
N GLU A 125 -4.50 -15.78 -1.77
CA GLU A 125 -5.20 -15.81 -3.06
C GLU A 125 -5.38 -14.37 -3.56
N LEU A 126 -5.07 -14.12 -4.83
CA LEU A 126 -5.39 -12.87 -5.52
C LEU A 126 -6.83 -12.91 -6.03
N ASP A 127 -7.28 -11.77 -6.57
CA ASP A 127 -8.52 -11.72 -7.34
C ASP A 127 -8.51 -12.74 -8.50
N ASP A 128 -9.70 -13.17 -8.91
CA ASP A 128 -9.94 -14.26 -9.88
C ASP A 128 -9.43 -15.66 -9.46
N GLY A 129 -9.10 -15.82 -8.19
CA GLY A 129 -8.83 -17.12 -7.57
C GLY A 129 -7.43 -17.67 -7.85
N ILE A 130 -6.50 -16.81 -8.26
CA ILE A 130 -5.10 -17.16 -8.43
C ILE A 130 -4.46 -17.36 -7.07
N ARG A 131 -4.17 -18.62 -6.74
CA ARG A 131 -3.60 -19.02 -5.44
C ARG A 131 -2.08 -19.06 -5.47
N GLN A 132 -1.48 -18.70 -4.34
CA GLN A 132 -0.07 -18.99 -4.12
C GLN A 132 0.22 -20.49 -4.07
N ASP A 133 1.50 -20.81 -4.26
CA ASP A 133 2.04 -22.11 -3.86
C ASP A 133 1.68 -22.42 -2.41
N LYS A 134 1.38 -23.70 -2.13
CA LYS A 134 1.02 -24.14 -0.79
C LYS A 134 2.07 -23.70 0.25
N GLY A 135 1.62 -22.94 1.25
CA GLY A 135 2.45 -22.44 2.34
C GLY A 135 3.12 -21.09 2.07
N LYS A 136 2.89 -20.46 0.92
CA LYS A 136 3.34 -19.10 0.61
C LYS A 136 2.19 -18.10 0.66
N LEU A 137 2.55 -16.82 0.71
CA LEU A 137 1.64 -15.67 0.70
C LEU A 137 2.06 -14.70 -0.42
N PHE A 138 1.09 -14.02 -1.01
CA PHE A 138 1.32 -12.80 -1.76
C PHE A 138 1.45 -11.63 -0.77
N ILE A 139 2.40 -10.74 -1.08
CA ILE A 139 2.55 -9.44 -0.44
C ILE A 139 2.40 -8.40 -1.55
N LEU A 140 1.44 -7.49 -1.37
CA LEU A 140 1.16 -6.43 -2.33
C LEU A 140 1.32 -5.07 -1.66
N LEU A 141 1.90 -4.14 -2.41
CA LEU A 141 1.92 -2.72 -2.08
C LEU A 141 1.07 -2.01 -3.11
N GLU A 142 -0.08 -1.52 -2.69
CA GLU A 142 -1.09 -0.90 -3.54
C GLU A 142 -1.10 0.62 -3.32
N THR A 143 -1.19 1.37 -4.40
CA THR A 143 -1.42 2.81 -4.32
C THR A 143 -2.92 3.02 -4.17
N SER A 144 -3.36 3.23 -2.93
CA SER A 144 -4.75 3.57 -2.58
C SER A 144 -5.09 5.03 -2.93
N ASP A 145 -6.36 5.44 -2.76
CA ASP A 145 -7.01 6.77 -2.90
C ASP A 145 -6.19 8.01 -2.47
N GLY A 146 -5.03 8.26 -3.07
CA GLY A 146 -4.16 9.38 -2.72
C GLY A 146 -2.76 9.31 -3.33
N CYS A 147 -2.58 10.05 -4.42
CA CYS A 147 -1.27 10.35 -5.01
C CYS A 147 -0.56 11.46 -4.21
N GLY A 148 0.73 11.27 -3.90
CA GLY A 148 1.58 12.33 -3.39
C GLY A 148 1.86 13.37 -4.47
N PHE A 149 2.14 14.61 -4.10
CA PHE A 149 2.42 15.66 -5.08
C PHE A 149 3.66 16.46 -4.72
N LEU A 150 4.49 16.77 -5.73
CA LEU A 150 5.78 17.43 -5.53
C LEU A 150 6.03 18.46 -6.64
N CYS A 151 5.93 19.76 -6.31
CA CYS A 151 6.36 20.83 -7.21
C CYS A 151 7.84 21.14 -7.04
N VAL A 152 8.64 20.94 -8.09
CA VAL A 152 10.09 21.17 -8.04
C VAL A 152 10.58 22.40 -8.80
N GLY A 153 9.78 23.03 -9.65
CA GLY A 153 10.26 24.04 -10.61
C GLY A 153 10.94 25.26 -9.96
N SER A 154 10.40 25.77 -8.84
CA SER A 154 11.04 26.86 -8.09
C SER A 154 12.39 26.44 -7.50
N ALA A 155 12.46 25.22 -6.97
CA ALA A 155 13.68 24.63 -6.43
C ALA A 155 14.73 24.43 -7.52
N LEU A 156 14.33 23.94 -8.70
CA LEU A 156 15.22 23.76 -9.85
C LEU A 156 15.85 25.09 -10.28
N ARG A 157 15.05 26.16 -10.38
CA ARG A 157 15.54 27.50 -10.71
C ARG A 157 16.55 28.01 -9.67
N LEU A 158 16.20 27.92 -8.38
CA LEU A 158 17.05 28.39 -7.29
C LEU A 158 18.38 27.62 -7.20
N LEU A 159 18.34 26.31 -7.40
CA LEU A 159 19.54 25.48 -7.47
C LEU A 159 20.41 25.84 -8.68
N GLU A 160 19.80 26.06 -9.85
CA GLU A 160 20.51 26.47 -11.05
C GLU A 160 21.16 27.86 -10.92
N GLU A 161 20.51 28.78 -10.19
CA GLU A 161 21.07 30.09 -9.83
C GLU A 161 22.26 29.99 -8.85
N GLU A 162 22.24 29.01 -7.94
CA GLU A 162 23.37 28.76 -7.02
C GLU A 162 24.60 28.22 -7.77
N HIS A 163 24.39 27.25 -8.67
CA HIS A 163 25.46 26.71 -9.50
C HIS A 163 24.90 26.11 -10.79
N ALA A 164 25.47 26.51 -11.94
CA ALA A 164 25.07 25.99 -13.24
C ALA A 164 25.14 24.44 -13.28
N GLY A 165 24.03 23.80 -13.67
CA GLY A 165 23.84 22.36 -13.72
C GLY A 165 23.38 21.71 -12.41
N LEU A 166 23.26 22.46 -11.30
CA LEU A 166 22.84 21.91 -10.02
C LEU A 166 21.34 21.58 -10.01
N GLY A 167 20.50 22.45 -10.56
CA GLY A 167 19.06 22.18 -10.73
C GLY A 167 18.85 20.96 -11.61
N ARG A 168 19.55 20.89 -12.74
CA ARG A 168 19.55 19.70 -13.62
C ARG A 168 19.96 18.42 -12.88
N SER A 169 21.04 18.48 -12.11
CA SER A 169 21.54 17.32 -11.35
C SER A 169 20.58 16.87 -10.26
N PHE A 170 19.91 17.81 -9.60
CA PHE A 170 18.88 17.54 -8.60
C PHE A 170 17.71 16.77 -9.23
N TYR A 171 17.17 17.29 -10.35
CA TYR A 171 16.04 16.66 -11.05
C TYR A 171 16.38 15.25 -11.53
N ILE A 172 17.52 15.07 -12.19
CA ILE A 172 17.94 13.76 -12.71
C ILE A 172 18.06 12.75 -11.57
N VAL A 173 18.69 13.11 -10.45
CA VAL A 173 18.86 12.20 -9.32
C VAL A 173 17.49 11.87 -8.72
N LEU A 174 16.66 12.86 -8.44
CA LEU A 174 15.32 12.67 -7.86
C LEU A 174 14.45 11.77 -8.74
N SER A 175 14.20 12.16 -9.99
CA SER A 175 13.35 11.41 -10.93
C SER A 175 13.89 10.00 -11.17
N THR A 176 15.21 9.82 -11.29
CA THR A 176 15.81 8.48 -11.47
C THR A 176 15.53 7.55 -10.29
N PHE A 177 15.61 8.07 -9.05
CA PHE A 177 15.40 7.23 -7.88
C PHE A 177 13.93 7.01 -7.57
N MET A 178 13.06 7.97 -7.87
CA MET A 178 11.61 7.76 -7.77
C MET A 178 11.14 6.68 -8.76
N ASN A 179 11.44 6.82 -10.06
CA ASN A 179 11.10 5.86 -11.12
C ASN A 179 11.66 4.44 -10.90
N ARG A 180 12.64 4.26 -10.01
CA ARG A 180 13.16 2.93 -9.66
C ARG A 180 12.35 2.21 -8.60
N TRP A 181 11.62 2.95 -7.78
CA TRP A 181 10.96 2.43 -6.58
C TRP A 181 9.45 2.46 -6.68
N MET A 182 8.90 3.34 -7.53
CA MET A 182 7.46 3.55 -7.66
C MET A 182 7.15 4.15 -9.04
N GLU A 183 5.89 4.03 -9.44
CA GLU A 183 5.38 4.76 -10.60
C GLU A 183 5.22 6.23 -10.23
N ILE A 184 5.65 7.12 -11.13
CA ILE A 184 5.45 8.56 -10.97
C ILE A 184 4.74 9.14 -12.19
N TYR A 185 3.91 10.14 -11.92
CA TYR A 185 3.30 10.96 -12.96
C TYR A 185 4.19 12.18 -13.20
N ASP A 186 5.02 12.13 -14.23
CA ASP A 186 5.96 13.19 -14.58
C ASP A 186 5.68 13.80 -15.97
N SER A 187 6.58 14.66 -16.44
CA SER A 187 6.45 15.30 -17.75
C SER A 187 6.28 14.30 -18.90
N SER A 188 6.91 13.11 -18.83
CA SER A 188 6.79 12.12 -19.90
C SER A 188 5.43 11.43 -19.90
N ARG A 189 4.80 11.24 -18.73
CA ARG A 189 3.40 10.78 -18.64
C ARG A 189 2.43 11.83 -19.18
N ALA A 190 2.62 13.10 -18.82
CA ALA A 190 1.80 14.20 -19.35
C ALA A 190 1.94 14.35 -20.88
N GLU A 191 3.16 14.23 -21.42
CA GLU A 191 3.41 14.24 -22.87
C GLU A 191 2.61 13.12 -23.56
N TYR A 192 2.66 11.90 -23.02
CA TYR A 192 1.89 10.77 -23.56
C TYR A 192 0.38 11.01 -23.54
N PHE A 193 -0.15 11.58 -22.45
CA PHE A 193 -1.56 11.97 -22.37
C PHE A 193 -1.93 12.98 -23.46
N TYR A 194 -1.17 14.05 -23.61
CA TYR A 194 -1.46 15.09 -24.60
C TYR A 194 -1.34 14.61 -26.05
N GLU A 195 -0.38 13.73 -26.35
CA GLU A 195 -0.29 13.09 -27.67
C GLU A 195 -1.52 12.23 -27.95
N ARG A 196 -2.00 11.43 -26.99
CA ARG A 196 -3.25 10.65 -27.15
C ARG A 196 -4.48 11.55 -27.30
N TRP A 197 -4.53 12.65 -26.57
CA TRP A 197 -5.63 13.62 -26.70
C TRP A 197 -5.62 14.28 -28.08
N LYS A 198 -4.42 14.64 -28.58
CA LYS A 198 -4.23 15.13 -29.94
C LYS A 198 -4.71 14.11 -30.98
N GLU A 199 -4.29 12.85 -30.87
CA GLU A 199 -4.75 11.77 -31.75
C GLU A 199 -6.28 11.61 -31.73
N SER A 200 -6.92 11.74 -30.56
CA SER A 200 -8.39 11.71 -30.45
C SER A 200 -9.04 12.85 -31.21
N ILE A 201 -8.53 14.07 -31.07
CA ILE A 201 -9.04 15.25 -31.79
C ILE A 201 -8.87 15.06 -33.30
N GLU A 202 -7.74 14.53 -33.74
CA GLU A 202 -7.48 14.25 -35.16
C GLU A 202 -8.50 13.26 -35.76
N MET A 203 -8.95 12.27 -34.98
CA MET A 203 -9.99 11.33 -35.41
C MET A 203 -11.38 11.96 -35.51
N ASP A 204 -11.65 13.02 -34.75
CA ASP A 204 -12.94 13.71 -34.75
C ASP A 204 -13.07 14.76 -35.88
N ILE A 205 -11.98 15.10 -36.57
CA ILE A 205 -11.99 16.02 -37.70
C ILE A 205 -12.52 15.30 -38.96
N GLU A 206 -13.68 15.73 -39.44
CA GLU A 206 -14.22 15.29 -40.74
C GLU A 206 -13.22 15.62 -41.87
N ASP A 207 -12.91 14.61 -42.70
CA ASP A 207 -11.93 14.69 -43.78
C ASP A 207 -10.51 15.12 -43.33
N TRP A 208 -10.03 14.58 -42.19
CA TRP A 208 -8.65 14.81 -41.71
C TRP A 208 -7.60 14.59 -42.81
N ASP A 209 -6.92 15.67 -43.19
CA ASP A 209 -5.91 15.71 -44.26
C ASP A 209 -4.46 15.71 -43.72
N GLY A 210 -4.29 15.59 -42.39
CA GLY A 210 -3.00 15.68 -41.72
C GLY A 210 -2.46 17.10 -41.57
N SER A 211 -3.27 18.13 -41.85
CA SER A 211 -2.83 19.52 -41.76
C SER A 211 -3.00 20.10 -40.35
N GLU A 212 -1.93 20.71 -39.83
CA GLU A 212 -1.97 21.46 -38.56
C GLU A 212 -3.00 22.61 -38.59
N ALA A 213 -3.32 23.13 -39.79
CA ALA A 213 -4.33 24.17 -39.95
C ALA A 213 -5.76 23.65 -39.69
N ALA A 214 -6.10 22.44 -40.15
CA ALA A 214 -7.38 21.82 -39.85
C ALA A 214 -7.51 21.50 -38.34
N PHE A 215 -6.41 21.05 -37.74
CA PHE A 215 -6.33 20.79 -36.30
C PHE A 215 -6.56 22.06 -35.48
N GLN A 216 -5.84 23.13 -35.80
CA GLN A 216 -5.97 24.42 -35.11
C GLN A 216 -7.37 25.01 -35.25
N LEU A 217 -7.95 24.93 -36.47
CA LEU A 217 -9.32 25.40 -36.72
C LEU A 217 -10.35 24.58 -35.92
N TYR A 218 -10.18 23.26 -35.82
CA TYR A 218 -11.04 22.42 -35.00
C TYR A 218 -10.94 22.80 -33.52
N CYS A 219 -9.72 23.01 -33.01
CA CYS A 219 -9.51 23.44 -31.62
C CYS A 219 -10.17 24.81 -31.36
N GLU A 220 -10.01 25.78 -32.26
CA GLU A 220 -10.64 27.10 -32.14
C GLU A 220 -12.17 27.03 -32.16
N ASN A 221 -12.75 26.17 -33.02
CA ASN A 221 -14.19 26.01 -33.13
C ASN A 221 -14.82 25.31 -31.91
N ASN A 222 -14.06 24.46 -31.22
CA ASN A 222 -14.51 23.68 -30.07
C ASN A 222 -13.98 24.21 -28.72
N ASP A 223 -13.33 25.38 -28.71
CA ASP A 223 -12.74 26.00 -27.52
C ASP A 223 -11.74 25.09 -26.79
N ILE A 224 -10.97 24.30 -27.55
CA ILE A 224 -9.96 23.37 -27.03
C ILE A 224 -8.62 24.09 -26.91
N HIS A 225 -8.07 24.11 -25.71
CA HIS A 225 -6.76 24.68 -25.41
C HIS A 225 -5.79 23.61 -24.92
N LEU A 226 -4.91 23.17 -25.83
CA LEU A 226 -3.83 22.23 -25.51
C LEU A 226 -2.69 22.97 -24.79
N PRO A 227 -2.30 22.54 -23.59
CA PRO A 227 -1.23 23.18 -22.84
C PRO A 227 0.15 22.97 -23.47
N ASP A 228 1.01 24.00 -23.42
CA ASP A 228 2.40 23.90 -23.89
C ASP A 228 3.32 23.35 -22.78
N LEU A 229 3.53 22.04 -22.82
CA LEU A 229 4.41 21.33 -21.90
C LEU A 229 5.88 21.77 -22.03
N VAL A 230 6.34 22.10 -23.24
CA VAL A 230 7.74 22.49 -23.51
C VAL A 230 8.04 23.85 -22.91
N ALA A 231 7.14 24.82 -23.09
CA ALA A 231 7.25 26.15 -22.49
C ALA A 231 7.22 26.07 -20.96
N SER A 232 6.39 25.20 -20.41
CA SER A 232 6.23 24.99 -18.96
C SER A 232 7.42 24.27 -18.32
N THR A 233 8.21 23.53 -19.11
CA THR A 233 9.39 22.82 -18.63
C THR A 233 10.55 23.79 -18.33
N PRO A 234 11.14 23.77 -17.11
CA PRO A 234 12.27 24.61 -16.74
C PRO A 234 13.47 24.45 -17.69
N SER A 235 14.12 25.57 -18.02
CA SER A 235 15.18 25.61 -19.04
C SER A 235 16.37 24.69 -18.77
N CYS A 236 16.71 24.45 -17.49
CA CYS A 236 17.79 23.55 -17.10
C CYS A 236 17.51 22.07 -17.45
N ILE A 237 16.25 21.70 -17.68
CA ILE A 237 15.80 20.32 -17.90
C ILE A 237 15.05 20.07 -19.23
N ARG A 238 14.71 21.11 -19.99
CA ARG A 238 13.93 21.01 -21.25
C ARG A 238 14.50 20.06 -22.31
N GLU A 239 15.82 19.89 -22.38
CA GLU A 239 16.49 19.05 -23.38
C GLU A 239 17.30 17.93 -22.72
N ILE A 240 16.75 17.29 -21.69
CA ILE A 240 17.39 16.14 -21.06
C ILE A 240 17.26 14.91 -21.96
N ASN A 241 18.40 14.36 -22.36
CA ASN A 241 18.45 12.98 -22.81
C ASN A 241 18.70 12.06 -21.60
N PHE A 242 17.63 11.54 -20.99
CA PHE A 242 17.72 10.74 -19.77
C PHE A 242 18.67 9.54 -19.91
N HIS A 243 18.67 8.86 -21.07
CA HIS A 243 19.58 7.73 -21.30
C HIS A 243 21.07 8.13 -21.20
N LYS A 244 21.45 9.31 -21.70
CA LYS A 244 22.82 9.84 -21.58
C LYS A 244 23.12 10.30 -20.16
N GLU A 245 22.17 10.96 -19.50
CA GLU A 245 22.38 11.47 -18.14
C GLU A 245 22.44 10.35 -17.08
N LEU A 246 21.70 9.26 -17.27
CA LEU A 246 21.79 8.08 -16.41
C LEU A 246 23.21 7.48 -16.38
N LYS A 247 23.95 7.56 -17.49
CA LYS A 247 25.37 7.14 -17.54
C LYS A 247 26.26 8.04 -16.68
N LYS A 248 25.83 9.27 -16.42
CA LYS A 248 26.50 10.27 -15.58
C LYS A 248 25.90 10.39 -14.18
N LEU A 249 25.01 9.50 -13.76
CA LEU A 249 24.33 9.57 -12.46
C LEU A 249 25.29 9.76 -11.27
N LYS A 250 26.45 9.09 -11.29
CA LYS A 250 27.49 9.27 -10.26
C LYS A 250 28.05 10.70 -10.20
N GLN A 251 28.16 11.38 -11.34
CA GLN A 251 28.61 12.76 -11.43
C GLN A 251 27.56 13.71 -10.86
N HIS A 252 26.28 13.51 -11.19
CA HIS A 252 25.18 14.27 -10.61
C HIS A 252 25.11 14.12 -9.08
N ILE A 253 25.21 12.87 -8.58
CA ILE A 253 25.29 12.62 -7.12
C ILE A 253 26.51 13.30 -6.50
N HIS A 254 27.66 13.28 -7.17
CA HIS A 254 28.86 13.95 -6.68
C HIS A 254 28.67 15.47 -6.61
N MET A 255 28.07 16.08 -7.62
CA MET A 255 27.76 17.50 -7.65
C MET A 255 26.82 17.89 -6.50
N LEU A 256 25.74 17.12 -6.28
CA LEU A 256 24.86 17.31 -5.13
C LEU A 256 25.63 17.26 -3.81
N ARG A 257 26.52 16.27 -3.63
CA ARG A 257 27.34 16.17 -2.41
C ARG A 257 28.26 17.36 -2.17
N GLN A 258 28.76 18.00 -3.22
CA GLN A 258 29.60 19.21 -3.10
C GLN A 258 28.80 20.39 -2.54
N HIS A 259 27.50 20.48 -2.87
CA HIS A 259 26.60 21.56 -2.47
C HIS A 259 25.76 21.26 -1.22
N ARG A 260 26.00 20.13 -0.55
CA ARG A 260 25.23 19.71 0.64
C ARG A 260 25.23 20.70 1.81
N ALA A 261 26.29 21.51 1.92
CA ALA A 261 26.45 22.52 2.98
C ALA A 261 26.03 23.93 2.51
N GLY A 262 25.49 24.04 1.30
CA GLY A 262 25.02 25.29 0.70
C GLY A 262 23.66 25.73 1.21
N LYS A 263 23.14 26.81 0.62
CA LYS A 263 21.86 27.43 0.98
C LYS A 263 20.69 26.45 0.85
N HIS A 264 20.72 25.62 -0.20
CA HIS A 264 19.70 24.61 -0.50
C HIS A 264 20.09 23.20 -0.03
N GLY A 265 21.07 23.10 0.87
CA GLY A 265 21.61 21.84 1.37
C GLY A 265 20.56 20.91 1.99
N ALA A 266 19.53 21.47 2.62
CA ALA A 266 18.43 20.69 3.18
C ALA A 266 17.68 19.86 2.13
N TRP A 267 17.37 20.44 0.95
CA TRP A 267 16.69 19.71 -0.13
C TRP A 267 17.61 18.65 -0.75
N ILE A 268 18.88 19.03 -0.95
CA ILE A 268 19.90 18.16 -1.50
C ILE A 268 20.12 16.93 -0.61
N GLU A 269 20.17 17.10 0.71
CA GLU A 269 20.33 15.98 1.65
C GLU A 269 19.16 15.00 1.59
N ARG A 270 17.91 15.47 1.38
CA ARG A 270 16.75 14.59 1.17
C ARG A 270 16.88 13.75 -0.10
N VAL A 271 17.22 14.38 -1.23
CA VAL A 271 17.44 13.67 -2.48
C VAL A 271 18.62 12.69 -2.38
N LEU A 272 19.70 13.09 -1.70
CA LEU A 272 20.84 12.20 -1.44
C LEU A 272 20.48 11.05 -0.48
N ALA A 273 19.56 11.24 0.46
CA ALA A 273 19.05 10.18 1.34
C ALA A 273 18.27 9.13 0.54
N ILE A 274 17.39 9.57 -0.36
CA ILE A 274 16.67 8.70 -1.31
C ILE A 274 17.67 7.94 -2.20
N ALA A 275 18.68 8.64 -2.74
CA ALA A 275 19.70 8.06 -3.60
C ALA A 275 20.59 6.99 -2.93
N ARG A 276 20.51 6.79 -1.61
CA ARG A 276 21.21 5.67 -0.93
C ARG A 276 20.59 4.31 -1.30
N PHE A 277 19.33 4.29 -1.71
CA PHE A 277 18.59 3.08 -2.03
C PHE A 277 18.66 2.79 -3.54
N LEU A 278 19.81 2.28 -4.00
CA LEU A 278 20.11 2.21 -5.43
C LEU A 278 19.29 1.20 -6.23
N LYS A 279 18.84 0.11 -5.60
CA LYS A 279 18.13 -1.00 -6.25
C LYS A 279 16.97 -1.48 -5.39
N PRO A 280 15.75 -1.59 -5.94
CA PRO A 280 14.68 -2.31 -5.28
C PRO A 280 15.03 -3.80 -5.19
N GLU A 281 14.49 -4.48 -4.19
CA GLU A 281 14.48 -5.95 -4.20
C GLU A 281 13.57 -6.43 -5.35
N PRO A 282 13.96 -7.47 -6.10
CA PRO A 282 13.14 -7.97 -7.20
C PRO A 282 11.80 -8.47 -6.65
N GLY A 283 10.72 -7.87 -7.13
CA GLY A 283 9.36 -8.42 -7.00
C GLY A 283 9.09 -9.48 -8.06
N MET A 284 7.85 -9.96 -8.08
CA MET A 284 7.29 -10.64 -9.25
C MET A 284 6.97 -9.60 -10.33
N ASP A 285 7.11 -9.97 -11.60
CA ASP A 285 6.58 -9.13 -12.67
C ASP A 285 5.07 -9.36 -12.73
N TYR A 286 4.27 -8.32 -12.43
CA TYR A 286 2.81 -8.43 -12.45
C TYR A 286 2.29 -8.82 -13.85
N ARG A 287 3.05 -8.53 -14.91
CA ARG A 287 2.71 -8.92 -16.30
C ARG A 287 2.88 -10.41 -16.56
N GLU A 288 3.59 -11.13 -15.70
CA GLU A 288 3.65 -12.59 -15.73
C GLU A 288 2.39 -13.22 -15.10
N ILE A 289 1.58 -12.44 -14.38
CA ILE A 289 0.34 -12.85 -13.76
C ILE A 289 -0.83 -12.41 -14.66
N ASP A 290 -1.10 -13.24 -15.67
CA ASP A 290 -2.03 -12.91 -16.75
C ASP A 290 -3.48 -12.74 -16.26
N GLY A 291 -4.12 -11.67 -16.74
CA GLY A 291 -5.57 -11.47 -16.61
C GLY A 291 -6.11 -11.01 -15.24
N ILE A 292 -5.27 -10.55 -14.30
CA ILE A 292 -5.76 -10.00 -13.01
C ILE A 292 -6.07 -8.51 -13.09
N TRP A 293 -5.23 -7.76 -13.77
CA TRP A 293 -5.32 -6.30 -13.81
C TRP A 293 -5.42 -5.82 -15.26
N ASP A 294 -6.28 -4.83 -15.48
CA ASP A 294 -6.49 -4.21 -16.79
C ASP A 294 -5.31 -3.31 -17.17
N ASP A 295 -4.70 -2.64 -16.18
CA ASP A 295 -3.62 -1.69 -16.38
C ASP A 295 -2.49 -1.85 -15.33
N GLY A 296 -1.37 -1.16 -15.58
CA GLY A 296 -0.24 -1.07 -14.68
C GLY A 296 -0.54 -0.31 -13.39
N PRO A 297 0.48 -0.18 -12.52
CA PRO A 297 0.32 0.47 -11.23
C PRO A 297 0.01 1.95 -11.35
N LEU A 298 -0.87 2.43 -10.48
CA LEU A 298 -1.17 3.84 -10.33
C LEU A 298 0.04 4.61 -9.78
N PRO A 299 0.23 5.88 -10.19
CA PRO A 299 1.34 6.70 -9.72
C PRO A 299 1.24 6.98 -8.23
N ASN A 300 2.33 6.75 -7.49
CA ASN A 300 2.42 7.11 -6.07
C ASN A 300 2.68 8.61 -5.88
N TRP A 301 3.30 9.24 -6.87
CA TRP A 301 3.65 10.66 -6.84
C TRP A 301 3.45 11.32 -8.19
N ALA A 302 2.89 12.53 -8.20
CA ALA A 302 2.92 13.46 -9.32
C ALA A 302 4.06 14.47 -9.14
N LEU A 303 4.96 14.52 -10.12
CA LEU A 303 6.16 15.38 -10.14
C LEU A 303 5.96 16.52 -11.12
N ALA A 304 5.45 17.64 -10.62
CA ALA A 304 5.16 18.84 -11.39
C ALA A 304 6.27 19.90 -11.27
N PHE A 305 6.31 20.85 -12.19
CA PHE A 305 7.18 22.01 -12.12
C PHE A 305 6.53 23.17 -11.37
N GLN A 306 5.23 23.40 -11.60
CA GLN A 306 4.46 24.44 -10.92
C GLN A 306 3.07 23.91 -10.56
N PRO A 307 2.38 24.51 -9.58
CA PRO A 307 0.96 24.27 -9.39
C PRO A 307 0.19 24.66 -10.65
N HIS A 308 -0.81 23.87 -11.03
CA HIS A 308 -1.63 24.09 -12.23
C HIS A 308 -0.80 24.16 -13.54
N ASP A 309 0.33 23.45 -13.59
CA ASP A 309 1.07 23.28 -14.84
C ASP A 309 0.43 22.17 -15.71
N PRO A 310 0.88 22.00 -16.98
CA PRO A 310 0.36 20.95 -17.84
C PRO A 310 0.47 19.53 -17.25
N ILE A 311 1.44 19.26 -16.37
CA ILE A 311 1.55 17.93 -15.76
C ILE A 311 0.40 17.71 -14.79
N THR A 312 0.08 18.73 -13.98
CA THR A 312 -1.07 18.67 -13.06
C THR A 312 -2.39 18.57 -13.80
N GLN A 313 -2.58 19.34 -14.88
CA GLN A 313 -3.81 19.27 -15.65
C GLN A 313 -4.02 17.88 -16.28
N ALA A 314 -2.98 17.30 -16.87
CA ALA A 314 -3.05 15.95 -17.43
C ALA A 314 -3.37 14.91 -16.35
N PHE A 315 -2.73 15.04 -15.17
CA PHE A 315 -3.00 14.17 -14.04
C PHE A 315 -4.46 14.27 -13.57
N ASP A 316 -5.01 15.48 -13.44
CA ASP A 316 -6.38 15.71 -12.95
C ASP A 316 -7.44 15.10 -13.89
N GLU A 317 -7.19 15.13 -15.20
CA GLU A 317 -8.06 14.50 -16.20
C GLU A 317 -7.95 12.97 -16.15
N GLU A 318 -6.74 12.41 -16.08
CA GLU A 318 -6.58 10.94 -16.00
C GLU A 318 -7.05 10.37 -14.66
N ALA A 319 -6.82 11.08 -13.55
CA ALA A 319 -7.17 10.63 -12.20
C ALA A 319 -8.66 10.35 -12.03
N GLN A 320 -9.52 11.13 -12.70
CA GLN A 320 -10.97 10.93 -12.69
C GLN A 320 -11.40 9.54 -13.20
N CYS A 321 -10.61 8.94 -14.09
CA CYS A 321 -10.89 7.63 -14.68
C CYS A 321 -10.00 6.50 -14.11
N MET A 322 -9.03 6.80 -13.25
CA MET A 322 -8.08 5.81 -12.69
C MET A 322 -8.74 4.72 -11.83
N TYR A 323 -10.00 4.89 -11.41
CA TYR A 323 -10.73 3.87 -10.64
C TYR A 323 -11.84 3.18 -11.45
N GLU A 324 -11.91 3.43 -12.76
CA GLU A 324 -12.85 2.76 -13.66
C GLU A 324 -12.33 1.38 -14.14
N SER A 325 -11.06 1.08 -13.88
CA SER A 325 -10.38 -0.16 -14.25
C SER A 325 -9.59 -0.75 -13.08
N SER A 326 -9.24 -2.02 -13.17
CA SER A 326 -8.37 -2.67 -12.18
C SER A 326 -6.90 -2.37 -12.45
N HIS A 327 -6.14 -2.01 -11.41
CA HIS A 327 -4.73 -1.62 -11.52
C HIS A 327 -3.81 -2.57 -10.76
N ALA A 328 -2.69 -2.91 -11.38
CA ALA A 328 -1.65 -3.71 -10.75
C ALA A 328 -1.11 -3.02 -9.47
N PRO A 329 -0.67 -3.77 -8.46
CA PRO A 329 0.01 -3.19 -7.31
C PRO A 329 1.33 -2.55 -7.74
N ALA A 330 1.75 -1.48 -7.05
CA ALA A 330 3.06 -0.85 -7.25
C ALA A 330 4.22 -1.83 -7.01
N TRP A 331 4.00 -2.84 -6.16
CA TRP A 331 4.92 -3.96 -6.00
C TRP A 331 4.20 -5.21 -5.51
N ILE A 332 4.58 -6.36 -6.05
CA ILE A 332 4.08 -7.67 -5.63
C ILE A 332 5.24 -8.66 -5.43
N ALA A 333 5.15 -9.50 -4.40
CA ALA A 333 6.10 -10.57 -4.16
C ALA A 333 5.46 -11.81 -3.54
N SER A 334 6.07 -12.97 -3.81
CA SER A 334 5.83 -14.22 -3.09
C SER A 334 6.68 -14.27 -1.83
N LEU A 335 6.05 -14.65 -0.72
CA LEU A 335 6.64 -14.76 0.61
C LEU A 335 6.47 -16.20 1.13
N ASP A 336 7.57 -16.86 1.50
CA ASP A 336 7.55 -18.05 2.35
C ASP A 336 7.62 -17.64 3.83
N PRO A 337 6.54 -17.77 4.61
CA PRO A 337 6.54 -17.33 6.00
C PRO A 337 7.34 -18.23 6.93
N THR A 338 7.76 -19.41 6.47
CA THR A 338 8.62 -20.33 7.24
C THR A 338 10.10 -20.01 7.10
N ASP A 339 10.49 -19.27 6.05
CA ASP A 339 11.85 -18.78 5.86
C ASP A 339 12.00 -17.35 6.40
N THR A 340 12.58 -17.23 7.60
CA THR A 340 12.86 -15.94 8.23
C THR A 340 13.73 -15.01 7.36
N ARG A 341 14.56 -15.56 6.46
CA ARG A 341 15.37 -14.75 5.53
C ARG A 341 14.50 -14.13 4.45
N ASP A 342 13.52 -14.88 3.96
CA ASP A 342 12.57 -14.38 2.96
C ASP A 342 11.64 -13.31 3.55
N VAL A 343 11.12 -13.55 4.75
CA VAL A 343 10.38 -12.55 5.52
C VAL A 343 11.21 -11.27 5.68
N ARG A 344 12.49 -11.40 6.08
CA ARG A 344 13.37 -10.24 6.21
C ARG A 344 13.60 -9.52 4.88
N ARG A 345 13.73 -10.24 3.76
CA ARG A 345 13.88 -9.65 2.42
C ARG A 345 12.69 -8.74 2.09
N VAL A 346 11.47 -9.26 2.24
CA VAL A 346 10.23 -8.50 1.99
C VAL A 346 10.11 -7.30 2.91
N LEU A 347 10.31 -7.48 4.22
CA LEU A 347 10.24 -6.36 5.18
C LEU A 347 11.32 -5.31 4.92
N THR A 348 12.50 -5.71 4.44
CA THR A 348 13.54 -4.76 4.05
C THR A 348 13.12 -3.92 2.84
N HIS A 349 12.42 -4.51 1.86
CA HIS A 349 11.86 -3.76 0.73
C HIS A 349 10.85 -2.71 1.23
N ILE A 350 9.87 -3.14 2.03
CA ILE A 350 8.83 -2.26 2.59
C ILE A 350 9.46 -1.14 3.42
N GLN A 351 10.46 -1.45 4.26
CA GLN A 351 11.18 -0.45 5.05
C GLN A 351 11.83 0.62 4.17
N ARG A 352 12.49 0.21 3.07
CA ARG A 352 13.13 1.14 2.14
C ARG A 352 12.09 2.02 1.46
N LEU A 353 10.97 1.46 1.02
CA LEU A 353 9.88 2.22 0.39
C LEU A 353 9.28 3.26 1.35
N VAL A 354 8.98 2.87 2.60
CA VAL A 354 8.49 3.80 3.64
C VAL A 354 9.50 4.92 3.88
N THR A 355 10.79 4.58 3.97
CA THR A 355 11.86 5.56 4.18
C THR A 355 11.95 6.54 3.01
N ILE A 356 11.87 6.06 1.76
CA ILE A 356 11.92 6.91 0.56
C ILE A 356 10.73 7.85 0.53
N ASN A 357 9.52 7.34 0.73
CA ASN A 357 8.31 8.17 0.76
C ASN A 357 8.38 9.22 1.88
N ARG A 358 8.93 8.87 3.03
CA ARG A 358 9.12 9.83 4.13
C ARG A 358 10.09 10.95 3.76
N GLU A 359 11.18 10.63 3.08
CA GLU A 359 12.12 11.64 2.58
C GLU A 359 11.48 12.52 1.48
N LEU A 360 10.59 11.97 0.65
CA LEU A 360 9.81 12.73 -0.35
C LEU A 360 8.82 13.68 0.32
N VAL A 361 8.07 13.23 1.32
CA VAL A 361 7.17 14.09 2.13
C VAL A 361 7.95 15.21 2.82
N CYS A 362 9.10 14.87 3.42
CA CYS A 362 9.98 15.87 4.02
C CYS A 362 10.52 16.86 3.00
N LEU A 363 10.82 16.40 1.77
CA LEU A 363 11.24 17.25 0.68
C LEU A 363 10.10 18.18 0.26
N SER A 364 8.89 17.66 0.01
CA SER A 364 7.72 18.46 -0.37
C SER A 364 7.47 19.60 0.60
N LYS A 365 7.36 19.28 1.89
CA LYS A 365 7.18 20.26 2.99
C LYS A 365 8.35 21.27 3.08
N ALA A 366 9.56 20.88 2.71
CA ALA A 366 10.71 21.79 2.70
C ALA A 366 10.70 22.74 1.49
N LEU A 367 10.15 22.30 0.35
CA LEU A 367 9.96 23.14 -0.83
C LEU A 367 8.85 24.17 -0.59
N GLU A 368 7.71 23.74 -0.04
CA GLU A 368 6.58 24.60 0.37
C GLU A 368 7.01 25.80 1.21
N ARG A 369 7.76 25.53 2.30
CA ARG A 369 8.19 26.56 3.26
C ARG A 369 9.11 27.61 2.65
N SER A 370 9.84 27.25 1.60
CA SER A 370 10.92 28.08 1.05
C SER A 370 10.48 28.94 -0.11
N ALA A 371 9.36 28.59 -0.74
CA ALA A 371 8.73 29.34 -1.80
C ALA A 371 7.21 29.18 -1.62
N PRO A 372 6.60 29.85 -0.62
CA PRO A 372 5.15 29.83 -0.49
C PRO A 372 4.57 30.34 -1.79
N ILE A 373 3.84 29.45 -2.48
CA ILE A 373 3.13 29.78 -3.70
C ILE A 373 2.16 30.89 -3.35
N ALA A 374 2.25 32.01 -4.06
CA ALA A 374 1.35 33.12 -3.84
C ALA A 374 -0.07 32.70 -4.26
N GLY A 375 -0.90 32.32 -3.29
CA GLY A 375 -2.35 32.16 -3.46
C GLY A 375 -2.93 30.77 -3.27
N THR A 376 -2.13 29.73 -3.04
CA THR A 376 -2.63 28.38 -2.73
C THR A 376 -1.70 27.71 -1.73
N ASP A 377 -2.26 27.35 -0.57
CA ASP A 377 -1.60 26.42 0.34
C ASP A 377 -1.50 25.08 -0.41
N GLN A 378 -0.29 24.54 -0.60
CA GLN A 378 -0.17 23.23 -1.26
C GLN A 378 -0.99 22.19 -0.52
N SER A 379 -1.23 22.34 0.79
CA SER A 379 -2.14 21.46 1.54
C SER A 379 -3.62 21.56 1.12
N GLU A 380 -4.09 22.72 0.66
CA GLU A 380 -5.43 22.88 0.03
C GLU A 380 -5.43 22.25 -1.37
N PHE A 381 -4.39 22.47 -2.17
CA PHE A 381 -4.23 21.82 -3.48
C PHE A 381 -4.11 20.28 -3.37
N HIS A 382 -3.38 19.78 -2.37
CA HIS A 382 -3.28 18.37 -2.01
C HIS A 382 -4.61 17.78 -1.52
N GLN A 383 -5.51 18.60 -0.98
CA GLN A 383 -6.87 18.16 -0.63
C GLN A 383 -7.80 18.18 -1.85
N GLU A 384 -7.69 19.20 -2.71
CA GLU A 384 -8.46 19.28 -3.97
C GLU A 384 -8.14 18.11 -4.89
N LEU A 385 -6.85 17.77 -5.06
CA LEU A 385 -6.37 16.62 -5.85
C LEU A 385 -6.66 15.23 -5.24
N ARG A 386 -7.18 15.17 -4.01
CA ARG A 386 -7.60 13.91 -3.37
C ARG A 386 -9.09 13.70 -3.36
N VAL A 387 -9.85 14.77 -3.59
CA VAL A 387 -11.31 14.75 -3.63
C VAL A 387 -11.81 14.62 -5.07
N ALA A 388 -11.01 15.05 -6.05
CA ALA A 388 -11.08 14.57 -7.43
C ALA A 388 -10.60 13.11 -7.49
#